data_AF-A0A836P2V2-F1
#
_entry.id   AF-A0A836P2V2-F1
#
_cell.length_a   1.000
_cell.length_b   1.000
_cell.length_c   1.000
_cell.angle_alpha   90.00
_cell.angle_beta   90.00
_cell.angle_gamma   90.00
#
_symmetry.space_group_name_H-M   'P 1'
#
loop_
_entity.id
_entity.type
_entity.pdbx_description
1 polymer ?
#
loop_
_entity_poly.entity_id
_entity_poly.type
_entity_poly.pdbx_seq_one_letter_code
_entity_poly.pdbx_strand_id
1 'polypeptide(L)'
;ALCPWLAEAFGQPVWMDNDGSVAAAGEAMLGVGQRHRDFAYLYLSYGLGGGLVIDGQVMRGARGNAGEFAGMLPAQKLERATLELLRELLAEDGVIFADVRSLLAAYDPAWPAIERWIVRSAPGLSLIISAITAVCDPEAIVFGGRLPCDLARRLIAAVQIDNLPRRGQSRPMPVLLPAEAPADACAIGAATLPLQARYFR
;
A
#
# COMPACT_ATOMS: atom_id res chain seq x y z
N ALA A 1 -6.97 -14.17 -20.19
CA ALA A 1 -6.09 -13.31 -21.01
C ALA A 1 -6.82 -12.00 -21.32
N LEU A 2 -6.80 -11.05 -20.38
CA LEU A 2 -7.57 -9.80 -20.49
C LEU A 2 -6.87 -8.78 -21.41
N CYS A 3 -5.55 -8.63 -21.34
CA CYS A 3 -4.82 -7.66 -22.19
C CYS A 3 -4.95 -7.92 -23.69
N PRO A 4 -4.80 -9.15 -24.23
CA PRO A 4 -4.92 -9.38 -25.67
C PRO A 4 -6.30 -9.03 -26.21
N TRP A 5 -7.36 -9.37 -25.44
CA TRP A 5 -8.73 -9.03 -25.80
C TRP A 5 -8.98 -7.52 -25.81
N LEU A 6 -8.49 -6.79 -24.80
CA LEU A 6 -8.59 -5.32 -24.77
C LEU A 6 -7.79 -4.66 -25.90
N ALA A 7 -6.58 -5.17 -26.19
CA ALA A 7 -5.74 -4.63 -27.24
C ALA A 7 -6.39 -4.80 -28.62
N GLU A 8 -7.05 -5.94 -28.87
CA GLU A 8 -7.84 -6.17 -30.07
C GLU A 8 -9.05 -5.21 -30.14
N ALA A 9 -9.82 -5.10 -29.07
CA ALA A 9 -11.01 -4.25 -29.02
C ALA A 9 -10.72 -2.76 -29.21
N PHE A 10 -9.58 -2.27 -28.69
CA PHE A 10 -9.20 -0.85 -28.79
C PHE A 10 -8.26 -0.52 -29.96
N GLY A 11 -7.70 -1.52 -30.64
CA GLY A 11 -6.71 -1.32 -31.69
C GLY A 11 -5.44 -0.60 -31.19
N GLN A 12 -5.12 -0.73 -29.90
CA GLN A 12 -3.99 -0.08 -29.22
C GLN A 12 -3.29 -1.07 -28.29
N PRO A 13 -1.98 -0.92 -28.03
CA PRO A 13 -1.31 -1.73 -27.03
C PRO A 13 -1.89 -1.52 -25.63
N VAL A 14 -2.00 -2.61 -24.86
CA VAL A 14 -2.53 -2.59 -23.49
C VAL A 14 -1.47 -3.13 -22.52
N TRP A 15 -1.25 -2.39 -21.45
CA TRP A 15 -0.40 -2.79 -20.33
C TRP A 15 -1.28 -3.07 -19.11
N MET A 16 -0.84 -4.02 -18.30
CA MET A 16 -1.52 -4.41 -17.08
C MET A 16 -0.48 -4.77 -16.04
N ASP A 17 -0.83 -4.46 -14.80
CA ASP A 17 0.06 -4.62 -13.70
C ASP A 17 -0.73 -4.68 -12.39
N ASN A 18 -0.05 -5.07 -11.30
CA ASN A 18 -0.63 -5.11 -9.97
C ASN A 18 -0.90 -3.69 -9.43
N ASP A 19 -2.09 -3.49 -8.85
CA ASP A 19 -2.54 -2.24 -8.22
C ASP A 19 -1.51 -1.63 -7.27
N GLY A 20 -0.89 -2.44 -6.41
CA GLY A 20 0.12 -1.97 -5.46
C GLY A 20 1.37 -1.43 -6.15
N SER A 21 1.85 -2.14 -7.18
CA SER A 21 3.00 -1.72 -7.98
C SER A 21 2.72 -0.46 -8.80
N VAL A 22 1.53 -0.34 -9.41
CA VAL A 22 1.17 0.89 -10.15
C VAL A 22 0.92 2.05 -9.21
N ALA A 23 0.29 1.85 -8.06
CA ALA A 23 0.15 2.90 -7.07
C ALA A 23 1.52 3.41 -6.60
N ALA A 24 2.47 2.50 -6.37
CA ALA A 24 3.84 2.87 -6.05
C ALA A 24 4.51 3.67 -7.18
N ALA A 25 4.28 3.31 -8.44
CA ALA A 25 4.75 4.11 -9.59
C ALA A 25 4.12 5.52 -9.61
N GLY A 26 2.84 5.64 -9.28
CA GLY A 26 2.14 6.92 -9.20
C GLY A 26 2.70 7.82 -8.10
N GLU A 27 2.93 7.26 -6.92
CA GLU A 27 3.61 7.95 -5.82
C GLU A 27 5.06 8.31 -6.17
N ALA A 28 5.78 7.43 -6.87
CA ALA A 28 7.14 7.70 -7.32
C ALA A 28 7.19 8.90 -8.28
N MET A 29 6.16 9.06 -9.12
CA MET A 29 6.14 10.12 -10.13
C MET A 29 5.60 11.46 -9.61
N LEU A 30 4.49 11.47 -8.87
CA LEU A 30 3.78 12.71 -8.49
C LEU A 30 3.54 12.87 -6.98
N GLY A 31 3.94 11.90 -6.16
CA GLY A 31 3.70 11.90 -4.71
C GLY A 31 4.99 11.89 -3.92
N VAL A 32 5.10 10.95 -2.97
CA VAL A 32 6.25 10.82 -2.06
C VAL A 32 7.61 10.69 -2.76
N GLY A 33 7.62 10.21 -4.02
CA GLY A 33 8.81 10.02 -4.85
C GLY A 33 9.60 11.29 -5.13
N GLN A 34 8.95 12.46 -5.00
CA GLN A 34 9.62 13.76 -5.14
C GLN A 34 10.63 14.02 -4.01
N ARG A 35 10.49 13.34 -2.86
CA ARG A 35 11.37 13.51 -1.69
C ARG A 35 12.09 12.22 -1.28
N HIS A 36 11.54 11.06 -1.64
CA HIS A 36 12.08 9.75 -1.27
C HIS A 36 12.23 8.88 -2.52
N ARG A 37 13.45 8.50 -2.89
CA ARG A 37 13.69 7.67 -4.07
C ARG A 37 13.61 6.18 -3.75
N ASP A 38 13.79 5.83 -2.49
CA ASP A 38 13.75 4.46 -2.00
C ASP A 38 12.62 4.34 -0.97
N PHE A 39 11.50 3.73 -1.36
CA PHE A 39 10.35 3.56 -0.47
C PHE A 39 9.58 2.28 -0.73
N ALA A 40 8.97 1.76 0.33
CA ALA A 40 7.95 0.73 0.23
C ALA A 40 6.57 1.37 0.27
N TYR A 41 5.66 0.90 -0.56
CA TYR A 41 4.27 1.36 -0.62
C TYR A 41 3.35 0.23 -0.17
N LEU A 42 2.53 0.50 0.85
CA LEU A 42 1.49 -0.40 1.32
C LEU A 42 0.17 0.00 0.67
N TYR A 43 -0.41 -0.91 -0.12
CA TYR A 43 -1.72 -0.69 -0.75
C TYR A 43 -2.82 -1.31 0.13
N LEU A 44 -3.54 -0.49 0.89
CA LEU A 44 -4.63 -0.91 1.76
C LEU A 44 -5.98 -0.61 1.08
N SER A 45 -6.73 -1.64 0.73
CA SER A 45 -8.07 -1.55 0.14
C SER A 45 -8.88 -2.82 0.49
N TYR A 46 -9.54 -3.46 -0.48
CA TYR A 46 -10.14 -4.79 -0.32
C TYR A 46 -9.12 -5.81 0.17
N GLY A 47 -7.90 -5.73 -0.34
CA GLY A 47 -6.75 -6.52 0.10
C GLY A 47 -5.66 -5.64 0.70
N LEU A 48 -4.62 -6.31 1.16
CA LEU A 48 -3.33 -5.71 1.47
C LEU A 48 -2.36 -6.15 0.39
N GLY A 49 -1.76 -5.21 -0.30
CA GLY A 49 -0.71 -5.43 -1.29
C GLY A 49 0.37 -4.37 -1.16
N GLY A 50 1.17 -4.19 -2.19
CA GLY A 50 2.16 -3.12 -2.18
C GLY A 50 3.03 -3.04 -3.41
N GLY A 51 4.02 -2.18 -3.31
CA GLY A 51 5.07 -2.00 -4.31
C GLY A 51 6.35 -1.58 -3.62
N LEU A 52 7.49 -1.92 -4.20
CA LEU A 52 8.80 -1.47 -3.74
C LEU A 52 9.39 -0.56 -4.81
N VAL A 53 9.83 0.63 -4.41
CA VAL A 53 10.52 1.59 -5.29
C VAL A 53 11.94 1.73 -4.80
N ILE A 54 12.90 1.50 -5.69
CA ILE A 54 14.34 1.63 -5.43
C ILE A 54 14.93 2.50 -6.53
N ASP A 55 15.73 3.49 -6.17
CA ASP A 55 16.31 4.49 -7.08
C ASP A 55 15.23 5.19 -7.96
N GLY A 56 14.04 5.38 -7.42
CA GLY A 56 12.88 5.96 -8.12
C GLY A 56 12.20 5.03 -9.13
N GLN A 57 12.56 3.75 -9.18
CA GLN A 57 11.98 2.76 -10.09
C GLN A 57 11.25 1.66 -9.33
N VAL A 58 10.08 1.24 -9.85
CA VAL A 58 9.35 0.11 -9.27
C VAL A 58 10.15 -1.17 -9.48
N MET A 59 10.57 -1.79 -8.37
CA MET A 59 11.20 -3.08 -8.34
C MET A 59 10.17 -4.17 -8.59
N ARG A 60 10.37 -4.96 -9.66
CA ARG A 60 9.47 -6.07 -10.05
C ARG A 60 9.89 -7.41 -9.45
N GLY A 61 11.17 -7.57 -9.18
CA GLY A 61 11.76 -8.87 -8.85
C GLY A 61 11.73 -9.85 -10.02
N ALA A 62 12.40 -11.00 -9.87
CA ALA A 62 12.62 -11.96 -10.95
C ALA A 62 11.35 -12.60 -11.52
N ARG A 63 10.23 -12.54 -10.80
CA ARG A 63 8.93 -13.14 -11.19
C ARG A 63 7.78 -12.13 -11.18
N GLY A 64 8.06 -10.84 -11.01
CA GLY A 64 7.02 -9.81 -10.94
C GLY A 64 6.30 -9.68 -9.59
N ASN A 65 6.78 -10.37 -8.54
CA ASN A 65 6.11 -10.43 -7.23
C ASN A 65 6.77 -9.57 -6.14
N ALA A 66 7.75 -8.73 -6.48
CA ALA A 66 8.35 -7.84 -5.48
C ALA A 66 7.30 -6.83 -5.00
N GLY A 67 7.23 -6.61 -3.68
CA GLY A 67 6.21 -5.74 -3.07
C GLY A 67 4.94 -6.46 -2.59
N GLU A 68 4.83 -7.79 -2.77
CA GLU A 68 3.73 -8.60 -2.23
C GLU A 68 3.87 -8.82 -0.71
N PHE A 69 3.83 -7.72 0.05
CA PHE A 69 4.12 -7.67 1.49
C PHE A 69 3.12 -8.46 2.34
N ALA A 70 1.88 -8.62 1.90
CA ALA A 70 0.89 -9.44 2.60
C ALA A 70 1.28 -10.93 2.69
N GLY A 71 2.19 -11.40 1.84
CA GLY A 71 2.77 -12.74 1.91
C GLY A 71 3.66 -12.97 3.14
N MET A 72 4.07 -11.91 3.85
CA MET A 72 4.84 -12.02 5.10
C MET A 72 3.98 -12.49 6.28
N LEU A 73 2.67 -12.32 6.20
CA LEU A 73 1.76 -12.69 7.28
C LEU A 73 1.45 -14.19 7.28
N PRO A 74 1.62 -14.89 8.41
CA PRO A 74 1.18 -16.27 8.53
C PRO A 74 -0.35 -16.34 8.43
N ALA A 75 -0.87 -17.29 7.66
CA ALA A 75 -2.27 -17.35 7.22
C ALA A 75 -3.34 -17.35 8.33
N GLN A 76 -2.99 -17.63 9.60
CA GLN A 76 -3.96 -17.94 10.66
C GLN A 76 -3.72 -17.19 11.98
N LYS A 77 -2.75 -16.25 12.04
CA LYS A 77 -2.39 -15.63 13.33
C LYS A 77 -2.55 -14.12 13.39
N LEU A 78 -2.44 -13.44 12.25
CA LEU A 78 -2.44 -11.98 12.20
C LEU A 78 -3.38 -11.52 11.11
N GLU A 79 -4.19 -10.52 11.43
CA GLU A 79 -5.15 -9.97 10.50
C GLU A 79 -4.47 -9.03 9.50
N ARG A 80 -5.03 -9.01 8.30
CA ARG A 80 -4.61 -8.07 7.26
C ARG A 80 -5.35 -6.77 7.49
N ALA A 81 -4.63 -5.66 7.41
CA ALA A 81 -5.20 -4.34 7.45
C ALA A 81 -5.97 -4.04 6.15
N THR A 82 -7.19 -4.56 6.03
CA THR A 82 -8.05 -4.35 4.86
C THR A 82 -9.26 -3.50 5.24
N LEU A 83 -9.81 -2.79 4.26
CA LEU A 83 -11.06 -2.06 4.44
C LEU A 83 -12.27 -3.01 4.51
N GLU A 84 -12.14 -4.25 4.05
CA GLU A 84 -13.14 -5.29 4.29
C GLU A 84 -13.25 -5.63 5.78
N LEU A 85 -12.14 -5.73 6.51
CA LEU A 85 -12.16 -5.90 7.96
C LEU A 85 -12.89 -4.73 8.65
N LEU A 86 -12.67 -3.49 8.18
CA LEU A 86 -13.38 -2.33 8.72
C LEU A 86 -14.88 -2.43 8.44
N ARG A 87 -15.26 -2.86 7.22
CA ARG A 87 -16.66 -3.06 6.84
C ARG A 87 -17.35 -4.12 7.68
N GLU A 88 -16.67 -5.22 7.98
CA GLU A 88 -17.15 -6.28 8.87
C GLU A 88 -17.38 -5.76 10.29
N LEU A 89 -16.41 -5.02 10.84
CA LEU A 89 -16.52 -4.40 12.16
C LEU A 89 -17.66 -3.38 12.25
N LEU A 90 -17.88 -2.59 11.19
CA LEU A 90 -19.00 -1.66 11.11
C LEU A 90 -20.35 -2.39 11.06
N ALA A 91 -20.42 -3.54 10.38
CA ALA A 91 -21.63 -4.35 10.35
C ALA A 91 -21.98 -4.92 11.74
N GLU A 92 -20.99 -5.23 12.58
CA GLU A 92 -21.21 -5.59 13.98
C GLU A 92 -21.84 -4.44 14.79
N ASP A 93 -21.55 -3.20 14.43
CA ASP A 93 -22.14 -1.99 15.02
C ASP A 93 -23.50 -1.61 14.40
N GLY A 94 -24.03 -2.43 13.48
CA GLY A 94 -25.28 -2.19 12.77
C GLY A 94 -25.17 -1.23 11.58
N VAL A 95 -23.96 -0.80 11.20
CA VAL A 95 -23.69 0.07 10.06
C VAL A 95 -23.27 -0.79 8.86
N ILE A 96 -24.18 -1.01 7.91
CA ILE A 96 -23.97 -1.96 6.82
C ILE A 96 -23.67 -1.23 5.51
N PHE A 97 -22.57 -1.63 4.86
CA PHE A 97 -22.21 -1.20 3.50
C PHE A 97 -22.14 -2.41 2.56
N ALA A 98 -22.55 -2.19 1.31
CA ALA A 98 -22.55 -3.23 0.28
C ALA A 98 -21.13 -3.61 -0.16
N ASP A 99 -20.21 -2.65 -0.14
CA ASP A 99 -18.83 -2.80 -0.60
C ASP A 99 -17.91 -1.75 0.06
N VAL A 100 -16.60 -1.88 -0.13
CA VAL A 100 -15.61 -0.89 0.36
C VAL A 100 -15.82 0.48 -0.28
N ARG A 101 -16.34 0.56 -1.51
CA ARG A 101 -16.58 1.85 -2.19
C ARG A 101 -17.65 2.67 -1.48
N SER A 102 -18.77 2.07 -1.13
CA SER A 102 -19.88 2.70 -0.40
C SER A 102 -19.49 3.03 1.03
N LEU A 103 -18.68 2.19 1.69
CA LEU A 103 -18.05 2.52 2.98
C LEU A 103 -17.21 3.80 2.87
N LEU A 104 -16.29 3.86 1.90
CA LEU A 104 -15.40 5.01 1.73
C LEU A 104 -16.15 6.29 1.39
N ALA A 105 -17.24 6.19 0.61
CA ALA A 105 -18.07 7.34 0.28
C ALA A 105 -18.80 7.92 1.50
N ALA A 106 -19.04 7.11 2.54
CA ALA A 106 -19.70 7.50 3.77
C ALA A 106 -18.76 7.53 4.99
N TYR A 107 -17.43 7.52 4.76
CA TYR A 107 -16.43 7.39 5.81
C TYR A 107 -16.62 8.46 6.90
N ASP A 108 -16.75 8.01 8.15
CA ASP A 108 -16.82 8.86 9.34
C ASP A 108 -15.69 8.51 10.32
N PRO A 109 -14.76 9.44 10.62
CA PRO A 109 -13.66 9.21 11.56
C PRO A 109 -14.12 9.02 13.02
N ALA A 110 -15.41 9.22 13.32
CA ALA A 110 -16.00 9.02 14.64
C ALA A 110 -16.53 7.61 14.89
N TRP A 111 -16.51 6.71 13.89
CA TRP A 111 -16.99 5.34 14.07
C TRP A 111 -16.20 4.57 15.13
N PRO A 112 -16.86 3.96 16.14
CA PRO A 112 -16.18 3.13 17.14
C PRO A 112 -15.40 1.96 16.54
N ALA A 113 -15.85 1.42 15.40
CA ALA A 113 -15.16 0.39 14.64
C ALA A 113 -13.73 0.78 14.22
N ILE A 114 -13.40 2.07 14.07
CA ILE A 114 -12.06 2.51 13.66
C ILE A 114 -11.00 2.10 14.67
N GLU A 115 -11.23 2.32 15.96
CA GLU A 115 -10.26 1.97 16.99
C GLU A 115 -10.10 0.44 17.09
N ARG A 116 -11.20 -0.32 16.95
CA ARG A 116 -11.16 -1.79 16.88
C ARG A 116 -10.37 -2.27 15.67
N TRP A 117 -10.57 -1.63 14.52
CA TRP A 117 -9.85 -1.95 13.29
C TRP A 117 -8.35 -1.68 13.42
N ILE A 118 -7.96 -0.54 14.02
CA ILE A 118 -6.55 -0.19 14.26
C ILE A 118 -5.90 -1.23 15.16
N VAL A 119 -6.51 -1.56 16.30
CA VAL A 119 -5.98 -2.54 17.27
C VAL A 119 -5.78 -3.92 16.63
N ARG A 120 -6.71 -4.34 15.77
CA ARG A 120 -6.61 -5.63 15.07
C ARG A 120 -5.60 -5.63 13.93
N SER A 121 -5.46 -4.51 13.23
CA SER A 121 -4.60 -4.34 12.04
C SER A 121 -3.13 -4.08 12.39
N ALA A 122 -2.87 -3.36 13.48
CA ALA A 122 -1.53 -2.88 13.83
C ALA A 122 -0.52 -4.02 14.03
N PRO A 123 -0.81 -5.14 14.74
CA PRO A 123 0.18 -6.21 14.94
C PRO A 123 0.69 -6.83 13.64
N GLY A 124 -0.21 -7.10 12.68
CA GLY A 124 0.17 -7.61 11.36
C GLY A 124 1.02 -6.62 10.59
N LEU A 125 0.61 -5.35 10.57
CA LEU A 125 1.38 -4.31 9.88
C LEU A 125 2.74 -4.04 10.52
N SER A 126 2.85 -4.05 11.86
CA SER A 126 4.12 -3.91 12.58
C SER A 126 5.14 -4.97 12.14
N LEU A 127 4.70 -6.22 11.97
CA LEU A 127 5.56 -7.28 11.42
C LEU A 127 6.00 -6.98 9.99
N ILE A 128 5.07 -6.55 9.13
CA ILE A 128 5.35 -6.21 7.73
C ILE A 128 6.37 -5.07 7.65
N ILE A 129 6.13 -3.94 8.32
CA ILE A 129 7.01 -2.77 8.24
C ILE A 129 8.38 -3.04 8.87
N SER A 130 8.44 -3.90 9.90
CA SER A 130 9.71 -4.37 10.47
C SER A 130 10.49 -5.22 9.48
N ALA A 131 9.83 -6.15 8.78
CA ALA A 131 10.45 -6.96 7.75
C ALA A 131 10.92 -6.13 6.55
N ILE A 132 10.10 -5.18 6.09
CA ILE A 132 10.48 -4.21 5.04
C ILE A 132 11.72 -3.43 5.47
N THR A 133 11.71 -2.87 6.68
CA THR A 133 12.85 -2.10 7.22
C THR A 133 14.11 -2.97 7.26
N ALA A 134 13.99 -4.21 7.73
CA ALA A 134 15.14 -5.11 7.88
C ALA A 134 15.72 -5.61 6.54
N VAL A 135 14.89 -5.76 5.51
CA VAL A 135 15.28 -6.38 4.22
C VAL A 135 15.58 -5.35 3.14
N CYS A 136 14.77 -4.30 3.06
CA CYS A 136 14.85 -3.30 1.99
C CYS A 136 15.57 -2.01 2.42
N ASP A 137 15.59 -1.71 3.73
CA ASP A 137 16.17 -0.48 4.30
C ASP A 137 15.74 0.81 3.56
N PRO A 138 14.42 1.05 3.36
CA PRO A 138 13.96 2.19 2.60
C PRO A 138 14.07 3.51 3.39
N GLU A 139 14.03 4.64 2.68
CA GLU A 139 13.91 5.97 3.29
C GLU A 139 12.51 6.19 3.88
N ALA A 140 11.49 5.58 3.27
CA ALA A 140 10.10 5.73 3.65
C ALA A 140 9.27 4.46 3.50
N ILE A 141 8.23 4.33 4.34
CA ILE A 141 7.15 3.36 4.15
C ILE A 141 5.83 4.13 4.09
N VAL A 142 5.16 4.01 2.95
CA VAL A 142 4.01 4.82 2.56
C VAL A 142 2.73 4.03 2.76
N PHE A 143 1.80 4.58 3.53
CA PHE A 143 0.48 3.99 3.79
C PHE A 143 -0.54 4.58 2.82
N GLY A 144 -0.88 3.81 1.78
CA GLY A 144 -1.75 4.27 0.71
C GLY A 144 -2.87 3.31 0.35
N GLY A 145 -3.20 3.29 -0.93
CA GLY A 145 -4.31 2.56 -1.51
C GLY A 145 -5.58 3.41 -1.50
N ARG A 146 -6.62 2.90 -0.83
CA ARG A 146 -7.90 3.60 -0.68
C ARG A 146 -8.13 4.10 0.75
N LEU A 147 -7.09 4.07 1.57
CA LEU A 147 -7.15 4.45 2.96
C LEU A 147 -7.39 5.97 3.12
N PRO A 148 -8.43 6.40 3.85
CA PRO A 148 -8.59 7.80 4.21
C PRO A 148 -7.36 8.34 4.96
N CYS A 149 -6.98 9.59 4.69
CA CYS A 149 -5.76 10.17 5.25
C CYS A 149 -5.75 10.20 6.79
N ASP A 150 -6.91 10.44 7.43
CA ASP A 150 -7.05 10.35 8.89
C ASP A 150 -6.73 8.93 9.40
N LEU A 151 -7.37 7.92 8.81
CA LEU A 151 -7.16 6.51 9.17
C LEU A 151 -5.71 6.08 8.97
N ALA A 152 -5.05 6.54 7.89
CA ALA A 152 -3.64 6.30 7.65
C ALA A 152 -2.76 6.85 8.78
N ARG A 153 -2.99 8.09 9.21
CA ARG A 153 -2.23 8.71 10.31
C ARG A 153 -2.42 7.99 11.63
N ARG A 154 -3.66 7.61 11.96
CA ARG A 154 -3.95 6.86 13.19
C ARG A 154 -3.30 5.47 13.17
N LEU A 155 -3.33 4.79 12.03
CA LEU A 155 -2.66 3.51 11.87
C LEU A 155 -1.14 3.64 11.99
N ILE A 156 -0.54 4.66 11.37
CA ILE A 156 0.90 4.98 11.51
C ILE A 156 1.28 5.19 12.98
N ALA A 157 0.44 5.87 13.76
CA ALA A 157 0.68 6.09 15.19
C ALA A 157 0.58 4.81 16.03
N ALA A 158 -0.15 3.79 15.56
CA ALA A 158 -0.39 2.56 16.29
C ALA A 158 0.60 1.42 15.95
N VAL A 159 1.28 1.48 14.81
CA VAL A 159 2.27 0.47 14.41
C VAL A 159 3.63 0.75 15.04
N GLN A 160 4.44 -0.31 15.16
CA GLN A 160 5.80 -0.23 15.66
C GLN A 160 6.76 -0.97 14.73
N ILE A 161 7.97 -0.44 14.62
CA ILE A 161 9.05 -1.08 13.88
C ILE A 161 10.03 -1.67 14.90
N ASP A 162 10.23 -2.99 14.83
CA ASP A 162 11.20 -3.68 15.67
C ASP A 162 12.63 -3.34 15.22
N ASN A 163 13.29 -2.44 15.95
CA ASN A 163 14.66 -2.00 15.68
C ASN A 163 15.60 -2.33 16.85
N LEU A 164 16.07 -3.58 16.92
CA LEU A 164 17.06 -3.97 17.92
C LEU A 164 18.41 -3.26 17.66
N PRO A 165 18.95 -2.49 18.64
CA PRO A 165 20.22 -1.80 18.50
C PRO A 165 21.36 -2.76 18.15
N ARG A 166 22.26 -2.36 17.26
CA ARG A 166 23.51 -3.11 16.99
C ARG A 166 24.64 -2.43 17.73
N ARG A 167 25.28 -3.15 18.66
CA ARG A 167 26.43 -2.66 19.44
C ARG A 167 26.15 -1.31 20.14
N GLY A 168 24.93 -1.13 20.64
CA GLY A 168 24.52 0.10 21.33
C GLY A 168 24.19 1.29 20.42
N GLN A 169 24.26 1.15 19.10
CA GLN A 169 23.88 2.20 18.15
C GLN A 169 22.51 1.92 17.53
N SER A 170 21.68 2.96 17.53
CA SER A 170 20.40 2.98 16.79
C SER A 170 20.68 3.19 15.32
N ARG A 171 19.89 2.56 14.46
CA ARG A 171 19.93 2.80 13.01
C ARG A 171 18.91 3.87 12.63
N PRO A 172 19.17 4.65 11.57
CA PRO A 172 18.12 5.46 10.94
C PRO A 172 16.91 4.58 10.64
N MET A 173 15.71 5.13 10.84
CA MET A 173 14.45 4.44 10.58
C MET A 173 13.76 5.08 9.40
N PRO A 174 13.01 4.30 8.59
CA PRO A 174 12.19 4.89 7.55
C PRO A 174 11.16 5.84 8.16
N VAL A 175 10.86 6.91 7.44
CA VAL A 175 9.71 7.75 7.77
C VAL A 175 8.44 6.99 7.40
N LEU A 176 7.49 6.91 8.33
CA LEU A 176 6.15 6.39 8.05
C LEU A 176 5.24 7.56 7.71
N LEU A 177 4.61 7.53 6.54
CA LEU A 177 3.74 8.62 6.09
C LEU A 177 2.56 8.13 5.24
N PRO A 178 1.43 8.87 5.21
CA PRO A 178 0.37 8.62 4.25
C PRO A 178 0.85 8.82 2.81
N ALA A 179 0.15 8.20 1.87
CA ALA A 179 0.25 8.52 0.44
C ALA A 179 -0.05 10.01 0.16
N GLU A 180 0.64 10.59 -0.81
CA GLU A 180 0.60 12.03 -1.12
C GLU A 180 0.31 12.34 -2.59
N ALA A 181 0.12 11.33 -3.44
CA ALA A 181 -0.26 11.57 -4.83
C ALA A 181 -1.52 12.46 -4.89
N PRO A 182 -1.55 13.45 -5.80
CA PRO A 182 -2.61 14.47 -5.85
C PRO A 182 -3.97 13.91 -6.31
N ALA A 183 -3.98 12.68 -6.82
CA ALA A 183 -5.16 11.96 -7.26
C ALA A 183 -4.95 10.46 -7.01
N ASP A 184 -5.79 9.63 -7.61
CA ASP A 184 -5.67 8.18 -7.51
C ASP A 184 -4.29 7.69 -8.01
N ALA A 185 -3.46 7.23 -7.07
CA ALA A 185 -2.11 6.76 -7.36
C ALA A 185 -2.08 5.59 -8.35
N CYS A 186 -3.09 4.70 -8.34
CA CYS A 186 -3.19 3.62 -9.33
C CYS A 186 -3.43 4.19 -10.72
N ALA A 187 -4.34 5.16 -10.86
CA ALA A 187 -4.63 5.77 -12.15
C ALA A 187 -3.42 6.53 -12.70
N ILE A 188 -2.74 7.30 -11.85
CA ILE A 188 -1.50 8.00 -12.20
C ILE A 188 -0.46 6.99 -12.67
N GLY A 189 -0.14 5.97 -11.85
CA GLY A 189 0.90 5.00 -12.19
C GLY A 189 0.57 4.10 -13.38
N ALA A 190 -0.71 3.72 -13.57
CA ALA A 190 -1.13 3.00 -14.76
C ALA A 190 -0.86 3.83 -16.04
N ALA A 191 -1.08 5.15 -15.98
CA ALA A 191 -0.76 6.06 -17.08
C ALA A 191 0.75 6.19 -17.35
N THR A 192 1.62 5.82 -16.40
CA THR A 192 3.08 5.82 -16.61
C THR A 192 3.60 4.55 -17.28
N LEU A 193 2.86 3.43 -17.22
CA LEU A 193 3.32 2.15 -17.77
C LEU A 193 3.72 2.21 -19.26
N PRO A 194 2.95 2.85 -20.16
CA PRO A 194 3.34 2.97 -21.57
C PRO A 194 4.64 3.79 -21.74
N LEU A 195 4.82 4.84 -20.92
CA LEU A 195 6.00 5.70 -20.95
C LEU A 195 7.23 4.93 -20.47
N GLN A 196 7.11 4.20 -19.35
CA GLN A 196 8.14 3.32 -18.81
C GLN A 196 8.57 2.28 -19.86
N ALA A 197 7.61 1.59 -20.47
CA ALA A 197 7.89 0.56 -21.46
C ALA A 197 8.61 1.09 -22.72
N ARG A 198 8.42 2.38 -23.05
CA ARG A 198 8.94 3.02 -24.26
C ARG A 198 10.28 3.71 -24.07
N TYR A 199 10.54 4.29 -22.89
CA TYR A 199 11.65 5.22 -22.66
C TYR A 199 12.64 4.80 -21.55
N PHE A 200 12.29 3.83 -20.70
CA PHE A 200 13.08 3.48 -19.51
C PHE A 200 13.53 2.01 -19.53
N ARG A 201 13.89 1.50 -20.71
CA ARG A 201 14.49 0.15 -20.88
C ARG A 201 15.99 0.16 -20.72
#